data_AF-I7JZ29-F1
#
_entry.id   AF-I7JZ29-F1
#
_cell.length_a   1.000
_cell.length_b   1.000
_cell.length_c   1.000
_cell.angle_alpha   90.00
_cell.angle_beta   90.00
_cell.angle_gamma   90.00
#
_symmetry.space_group_name_H-M   'P 1'
#
loop_
_entity.id
_entity.type
_entity.pdbx_description
1 polymer ?
#
loop_
_entity_poly.entity_id
_entity_poly.type
_entity_poly.pdbx_seq_one_letter_code
_entity_poly.pdbx_strand_id
1 'polypeptide(L)'
;MTASAPNVAAIGLAAANGVHVSWFGWLLAAIVPGLIALIVVPFILYKLYPPEIKETPNAKSWAEGQLAEMGQMKLSEKLMLAIFILSLVLWMVSSFVPAVNATWVAFLATALLLLSGILTTKDILNENGAWNVVIWFSILIFMASQLSQPGGVIPWLQGTIKHAIGGMSPMVVMAILVLYGLVGGLWMNVIGL
;
A
#
# COMPACT_ATOMS: atom_id res chain seq x y z
N MET A 1 1.00 -3.94 -11.99
CA MET A 1 0.07 -5.10 -11.89
C MET A 1 0.14 -5.78 -10.53
N THR A 2 1.34 -6.08 -10.00
CA THR A 2 1.54 -6.86 -8.76
C THR A 2 1.67 -6.02 -7.48
N ALA A 3 1.70 -4.69 -7.58
CA ALA A 3 2.01 -3.81 -6.46
C ALA A 3 0.87 -3.62 -5.45
N SER A 4 -0.40 -3.77 -5.87
CA SER A 4 -1.56 -3.52 -5.02
C SER A 4 -2.81 -4.22 -5.52
N ALA A 5 -3.75 -4.53 -4.62
CA ALA A 5 -5.02 -5.19 -4.95
C ALA A 5 -5.87 -4.44 -6.01
N PRO A 6 -5.96 -3.09 -6.01
CA PRO A 6 -6.68 -2.36 -7.06
C PRO A 6 -6.12 -2.60 -8.46
N ASN A 7 -4.80 -2.77 -8.60
CA ASN A 7 -4.20 -3.08 -9.89
C ASN A 7 -4.68 -4.43 -10.42
N VAL A 8 -4.73 -5.46 -9.55
CA VAL A 8 -5.23 -6.80 -9.89
C VAL A 8 -6.70 -6.74 -10.32
N ALA A 9 -7.52 -6.00 -9.59
CA ALA A 9 -8.93 -5.81 -9.94
C ALA A 9 -9.11 -5.12 -11.31
N ALA A 10 -8.33 -4.06 -11.59
CA ALA A 10 -8.37 -3.35 -12.87
C ALA A 10 -8.00 -4.26 -14.05
N ILE A 11 -7.00 -5.13 -13.89
CA ILE A 11 -6.58 -6.11 -14.90
C ILE A 11 -7.67 -7.15 -15.13
N GLY A 12 -8.29 -7.65 -14.07
CA GLY A 12 -9.42 -8.58 -14.17
C GLY A 12 -10.58 -7.98 -14.96
N LEU A 13 -10.92 -6.71 -14.69
CA LEU A 13 -11.95 -5.99 -15.44
C LEU A 13 -11.56 -5.77 -16.92
N ALA A 14 -10.30 -5.41 -17.19
CA ALA A 14 -9.81 -5.26 -18.56
C ALA A 14 -9.90 -6.59 -19.33
N ALA A 15 -9.50 -7.70 -18.71
CA ALA A 15 -9.58 -9.03 -19.29
C ALA A 15 -11.04 -9.44 -19.57
N ALA A 16 -11.98 -9.13 -18.66
CA ALA A 16 -13.40 -9.35 -18.87
C ALA A 16 -13.98 -8.55 -20.05
N ASN A 17 -13.30 -7.48 -20.48
CA ASN A 17 -13.64 -6.67 -21.66
C ASN A 17 -12.73 -6.97 -22.88
N GLY A 18 -12.03 -8.10 -22.88
CA GLY A 18 -11.20 -8.55 -24.02
C GLY A 18 -9.83 -7.86 -24.14
N VAL A 19 -9.42 -7.09 -23.13
CA VAL A 19 -8.13 -6.40 -23.11
C VAL A 19 -7.15 -7.17 -22.22
N HIS A 20 -6.14 -7.77 -22.84
CA HIS A 20 -5.07 -8.45 -22.12
C HIS A 20 -3.86 -7.52 -21.95
N VAL A 21 -3.62 -7.11 -20.71
CA VAL A 21 -2.43 -6.32 -20.35
C VAL A 21 -1.34 -7.28 -19.91
N SER A 22 -0.20 -7.30 -20.61
CA SER A 22 0.97 -8.05 -20.17
C SER A 22 1.71 -7.31 -19.06
N TRP A 23 2.42 -8.05 -18.21
CA TRP A 23 3.24 -7.45 -17.15
C TRP A 23 4.25 -6.44 -17.69
N PHE A 24 4.93 -6.80 -18.78
CA PHE A 24 5.92 -5.94 -19.42
C PHE A 24 5.27 -4.72 -20.09
N GLY A 25 4.09 -4.89 -20.72
CA GLY A 25 3.34 -3.78 -21.30
C GLY A 25 2.91 -2.76 -20.25
N TRP A 26 2.44 -3.23 -19.08
CA TRP A 26 2.13 -2.37 -17.96
C TRP A 26 3.37 -1.64 -17.42
N LEU A 27 4.51 -2.33 -17.28
CA LEU A 27 5.75 -1.73 -16.82
C LEU A 27 6.22 -0.60 -17.75
N LEU A 28 6.25 -0.84 -19.06
CA LEU A 28 6.66 0.15 -20.04
C LEU A 28 5.72 1.36 -20.06
N ALA A 29 4.41 1.15 -19.89
CA ALA A 29 3.45 2.24 -19.77
C ALA A 29 3.64 3.05 -18.47
N ALA A 30 4.03 2.40 -17.37
CA ALA A 30 4.16 3.01 -16.06
C ALA A 30 5.53 3.64 -15.77
N ILE A 31 6.60 3.21 -16.45
CA ILE A 31 7.98 3.60 -16.11
C ILE A 31 8.22 5.11 -16.29
N VAL A 32 7.75 5.69 -17.39
CA VAL A 32 7.94 7.12 -17.69
C VAL A 32 7.20 8.00 -16.66
N PRO A 33 5.88 7.85 -16.44
CA PRO A 33 5.20 8.64 -15.41
C PRO A 33 5.70 8.31 -13.99
N GLY A 34 6.11 7.06 -13.74
CA GLY A 34 6.67 6.64 -12.45
C GLY A 34 7.99 7.33 -12.12
N LEU A 35 8.91 7.43 -13.08
CA LEU A 35 10.18 8.15 -12.90
C LEU A 35 9.97 9.65 -12.72
N ILE A 36 9.03 10.24 -13.49
CA ILE A 36 8.65 11.64 -13.31
C ILE A 36 8.13 11.88 -11.90
N ALA A 37 7.20 11.04 -11.42
CA ALA A 37 6.66 11.15 -10.06
C ALA A 37 7.74 10.96 -9.00
N LEU A 38 8.68 10.02 -9.19
CA LEU A 38 9.77 9.74 -8.26
C LEU A 38 10.73 10.92 -8.07
N ILE A 39 10.86 11.81 -9.07
CA ILE A 39 11.67 13.03 -8.96
C ILE A 39 10.81 14.21 -8.49
N VAL A 40 9.64 14.40 -9.10
CA VAL A 40 8.80 15.59 -8.89
C VAL A 40 8.14 15.58 -7.51
N VAL A 41 7.62 14.43 -7.05
CA VAL A 41 6.91 14.36 -5.77
C VAL A 41 7.82 14.68 -4.58
N PRO A 42 9.02 14.07 -4.42
CA PRO A 42 9.92 14.44 -3.33
C PRO A 42 10.36 15.91 -3.39
N PHE A 43 10.59 16.45 -4.60
CA PHE A 43 10.95 17.86 -4.76
C PHE A 43 9.82 18.81 -4.32
N ILE A 44 8.58 18.52 -4.71
CA ILE A 44 7.40 19.29 -4.29
C ILE A 44 7.22 19.20 -2.77
N LEU A 45 7.29 17.98 -2.20
CA LEU A 45 7.16 17.77 -0.75
C LEU A 45 8.24 18.53 0.03
N TYR A 46 9.50 18.48 -0.42
CA TYR A 46 10.59 19.22 0.22
C TYR A 46 10.37 20.74 0.22
N LYS A 47 9.69 21.28 -0.81
CA LYS A 47 9.42 22.71 -0.93
C LYS A 47 8.16 23.16 -0.17
N LEU A 48 7.09 22.36 -0.20
CA LEU A 48 5.81 22.68 0.45
C LEU A 48 5.81 22.34 1.94
N TYR A 49 6.42 21.22 2.30
CA TYR A 49 6.54 20.69 3.66
C TYR A 49 8.02 20.43 3.98
N PRO A 50 8.86 21.47 4.03
CA PRO A 50 10.27 21.31 4.34
C PRO A 50 10.42 20.63 5.70
N PRO A 51 11.30 19.63 5.82
CA PRO A 51 11.56 19.01 7.12
C PRO A 51 12.13 20.06 8.08
N GLU A 52 11.75 19.97 9.35
CA GLU A 52 12.23 20.87 10.41
C GLU A 52 13.76 20.74 10.60
N ILE A 53 14.27 19.51 10.49
CA ILE A 53 15.70 19.20 10.56
C ILE A 53 16.19 18.86 9.15
N LYS A 54 17.02 19.75 8.59
CA LYS A 54 17.59 19.59 7.23
C LYS A 54 18.99 19.01 7.24
N GLU A 55 19.71 19.19 8.34
CA GLU A 55 21.07 18.71 8.50
C GLU A 55 21.24 18.07 9.88
N THR A 56 21.86 16.90 9.88
CA THR A 56 22.26 16.21 11.11
C THR A 56 23.77 15.96 10.99
N PRO A 57 24.61 16.98 11.26
CA PRO A 57 26.04 16.98 10.92
C PRO A 57 26.83 15.83 11.55
N ASN A 58 26.37 15.30 12.69
CA ASN A 58 26.99 14.20 13.42
C ASN A 58 26.21 12.88 13.28
N ALA A 59 25.32 12.73 12.29
CA ALA A 59 24.45 11.55 12.17
C ALA A 59 25.24 10.23 12.11
N LYS A 60 26.35 10.22 11.35
CA LYS A 60 27.18 9.02 11.19
C LYS A 60 27.86 8.64 12.51
N SER A 61 28.56 9.58 13.15
CA SER A 61 29.26 9.31 14.42
C SER A 61 28.29 8.97 15.54
N TRP A 62 27.10 9.58 15.55
CA TRP A 62 26.04 9.25 16.49
C TRP A 62 25.50 7.83 16.26
N ALA A 63 25.23 7.44 15.00
CA ALA A 63 24.78 6.08 14.68
C ALA A 63 25.83 5.02 15.03
N GLU A 64 27.11 5.28 14.77
CA GLU A 64 28.22 4.39 15.14
C GLU A 64 28.34 4.25 16.67
N GLY A 65 28.19 5.36 17.42
CA GLY A 65 28.15 5.33 18.88
C GLY A 65 26.99 4.49 19.42
N GLN A 66 25.78 4.71 18.92
CA GLN A 66 24.60 3.94 19.33
C GLN A 66 24.74 2.44 18.98
N LEU A 67 25.30 2.12 17.82
CA LEU A 67 25.56 0.73 17.44
C LEU A 67 26.58 0.05 18.37
N ALA A 68 27.63 0.78 18.77
CA ALA A 68 28.61 0.29 19.72
C ALA A 68 27.99 0.06 21.12
N GLU A 69 27.10 0.95 21.57
CA GLU A 69 26.37 0.82 22.84
C GLU A 69 25.39 -0.37 22.83
N MET A 70 24.72 -0.63 21.69
CA MET A 70 23.81 -1.78 21.54
C MET A 70 24.54 -3.13 21.65
N GLY A 71 25.79 -3.20 21.20
CA GLY A 71 26.62 -4.41 21.28
C GLY A 71 26.21 -5.53 20.31
N GLN A 72 26.54 -6.77 20.65
CA GLN A 72 26.23 -7.92 19.79
C GLN A 72 24.74 -8.28 19.83
N MET A 73 24.19 -8.70 18.69
CA MET A 73 22.79 -9.12 18.60
C MET A 73 22.48 -10.29 19.54
N LYS A 74 21.45 -10.11 20.37
CA LYS A 74 20.91 -11.12 21.26
C LYS A 74 20.24 -12.23 20.46
N LEU A 75 20.06 -13.40 21.09
CA LEU A 75 19.38 -14.53 20.46
C LEU A 75 17.94 -14.18 20.05
N SER A 76 17.23 -13.41 20.89
CA SER A 76 15.87 -12.92 20.60
C SER A 76 15.82 -12.06 19.34
N GLU A 77 16.80 -11.17 19.14
CA GLU A 77 16.89 -10.30 17.97
C GLU A 77 17.20 -11.11 16.70
N LYS A 78 18.06 -12.12 16.80
CA LYS A 78 18.36 -13.04 15.68
C LYS A 78 17.14 -13.87 15.29
N LEU A 79 16.39 -14.38 16.27
CA LEU A 79 15.16 -15.13 16.02
C LEU A 79 14.06 -14.25 15.42
N MET A 80 13.90 -13.01 15.89
CA MET A 80 12.99 -12.03 15.30
C MET A 80 13.36 -11.76 13.84
N LEU A 81 14.65 -11.55 13.54
CA LEU A 81 15.13 -11.35 12.18
C LEU A 81 14.86 -12.58 11.29
N ALA A 82 15.06 -13.79 11.82
CA ALA A 82 14.77 -15.03 11.09
C ALA A 82 13.28 -15.15 10.75
N ILE A 83 12.38 -14.85 11.69
CA ILE A 83 10.93 -14.85 11.45
C ILE A 83 10.56 -13.79 10.41
N PHE A 84 11.14 -12.59 10.48
CA PHE A 84 10.91 -11.53 9.51
C PHE A 84 11.34 -11.95 8.09
N ILE A 85 12.52 -12.53 7.92
CA ILE A 85 13.00 -13.04 6.64
C ILE A 85 12.08 -14.16 6.12
N LEU A 86 11.66 -15.08 7.00
CA LEU A 86 10.71 -16.14 6.66
C LEU A 86 9.40 -15.54 6.14
N SER A 87 8.86 -14.50 6.79
CA SER A 87 7.65 -13.81 6.34
C SER A 87 7.82 -13.21 4.95
N LEU A 88 8.97 -12.57 4.65
CA LEU A 88 9.23 -12.03 3.31
C LEU A 88 9.29 -13.13 2.25
N VAL A 89 9.94 -14.26 2.55
CA VAL A 89 10.01 -15.40 1.63
C VAL A 89 8.62 -15.98 1.38
N LEU A 90 7.84 -16.23 2.42
CA LEU A 90 6.47 -16.73 2.29
C LEU A 90 5.58 -15.75 1.51
N TRP A 91 5.80 -14.45 1.70
CA TRP A 91 5.05 -13.43 0.98
C TRP A 91 5.40 -13.40 -0.51
N MET A 92 6.66 -13.61 -0.90
CA MET A 92 7.02 -13.79 -2.31
C MET A 92 6.38 -15.05 -2.91
N VAL A 93 6.28 -16.13 -2.12
CA VAL A 93 5.66 -17.40 -2.54
C VAL A 93 4.13 -17.27 -2.70
N SER A 94 3.49 -16.30 -2.04
CA SER A 94 2.02 -16.06 -2.13
C SER A 94 1.49 -15.92 -3.56
N SER A 95 2.34 -15.45 -4.48
CA SER A 95 1.99 -15.29 -5.89
C SER A 95 1.91 -16.62 -6.66
N PHE A 96 2.52 -17.68 -6.13
CA PHE A 96 2.57 -19.02 -6.74
C PHE A 96 1.66 -20.03 -6.02
N VAL A 97 1.44 -19.84 -4.71
CA VAL A 97 0.65 -20.73 -3.88
C VAL A 97 -0.54 -19.97 -3.30
N PRO A 98 -1.76 -20.10 -3.85
CA PRO A 98 -2.93 -19.32 -3.43
C PRO A 98 -3.30 -19.48 -1.96
N ALA A 99 -2.97 -20.62 -1.35
CA ALA A 99 -3.22 -20.89 0.07
C ALA A 99 -2.35 -20.02 1.01
N VAL A 100 -1.21 -19.51 0.55
CA VAL A 100 -0.27 -18.70 1.35
C VAL A 100 -0.54 -17.22 1.09
N ASN A 101 -1.65 -16.68 1.61
CA ASN A 101 -1.95 -15.25 1.47
C ASN A 101 -1.26 -14.41 2.58
N ALA A 102 -1.17 -13.10 2.36
CA ALA A 102 -0.50 -12.18 3.28
C ALA A 102 -1.07 -12.23 4.72
N THR A 103 -2.39 -12.38 4.86
CA THR A 103 -3.06 -12.52 6.17
C THR A 103 -2.57 -13.76 6.91
N TRP A 104 -2.51 -14.90 6.23
CA TRP A 104 -2.02 -16.14 6.82
C TRP A 104 -0.55 -16.03 7.23
N VAL A 105 0.30 -15.43 6.40
CA VAL A 105 1.73 -15.21 6.71
C VAL A 105 1.89 -14.33 7.95
N ALA A 106 1.08 -13.27 8.07
CA ALA A 106 1.09 -12.40 9.25
C ALA A 106 0.70 -13.15 10.53
N PHE A 107 -0.37 -13.97 10.50
CA PHE A 107 -0.77 -14.78 11.64
C PHE A 107 0.27 -15.83 12.02
N LEU A 108 0.90 -16.48 11.03
CA LEU A 108 1.99 -17.42 11.30
C LEU A 108 3.18 -16.72 11.97
N ALA A 109 3.60 -15.56 11.47
CA ALA A 109 4.70 -14.80 12.04
C ALA A 109 4.42 -14.42 13.50
N THR A 110 3.22 -13.91 13.78
CA THR A 110 2.77 -13.59 15.14
C THR A 110 2.77 -14.82 16.04
N ALA A 111 2.29 -15.97 15.55
CA ALA A 111 2.31 -17.22 16.31
C ALA A 111 3.74 -17.67 16.63
N LEU A 112 4.68 -17.59 15.68
CA LEU A 112 6.09 -17.91 15.90
C LEU A 112 6.75 -16.95 16.90
N LEU A 113 6.42 -15.66 16.86
CA LEU A 113 6.92 -14.66 17.82
C LEU A 113 6.41 -14.93 19.25
N LEU A 114 5.16 -15.39 19.40
CA LEU A 114 4.61 -15.82 20.69
C LEU A 114 5.26 -17.13 21.18
N LEU A 115 5.38 -18.13 20.31
CA LEU A 115 5.97 -19.43 20.66
C LEU A 115 7.46 -19.33 21.02
N SER A 116 8.19 -18.39 20.41
CA SER A 116 9.59 -18.11 20.74
C SER A 116 9.76 -17.29 22.02
N GLY A 117 8.67 -16.83 22.64
CA GLY A 117 8.69 -15.99 23.83
C GLY A 117 9.24 -14.58 23.60
N ILE A 118 9.43 -14.18 22.34
CA ILE A 118 9.89 -12.83 21.96
C ILE A 118 8.79 -11.81 22.22
N LEU A 119 7.55 -12.19 21.95
CA LEU A 119 6.36 -11.44 22.31
C LEU A 119 5.55 -12.21 23.35
N THR A 120 4.97 -11.48 24.28
CA THR A 120 3.95 -12.01 25.20
C THR A 120 2.56 -11.64 24.70
N THR A 121 1.54 -12.37 25.16
CA THR A 121 0.15 -12.03 24.87
C THR A 121 -0.21 -10.63 25.38
N LYS A 122 0.42 -10.18 26.47
CA LYS A 122 0.20 -8.83 27.00
C LYS A 122 0.72 -7.76 26.04
N ASP A 123 1.86 -8.00 25.38
CA ASP A 123 2.41 -7.06 24.40
C ASP A 123 1.46 -6.86 23.23
N ILE A 124 0.86 -7.94 22.72
CA ILE A 124 -0.13 -7.88 21.63
C ILE A 124 -1.42 -7.19 22.06
N LEU A 125 -1.91 -7.48 23.27
CA LEU A 125 -3.15 -6.86 23.77
C LEU A 125 -2.99 -5.37 24.04
N ASN A 126 -1.79 -4.92 24.42
CA ASN A 126 -1.48 -3.52 24.68
C ASN A 126 -1.11 -2.72 23.42
N GLU A 127 -0.99 -3.37 22.26
CA GLU A 127 -0.72 -2.72 20.97
C GLU A 127 -1.97 -2.03 20.41
N ASN A 128 -2.38 -0.94 21.07
CA ASN A 128 -3.61 -0.22 20.75
C ASN A 128 -3.66 0.31 19.30
N GLY A 129 -2.50 0.58 18.68
CA GLY A 129 -2.43 1.02 17.30
C GLY A 129 -3.02 0.00 16.33
N ALA A 130 -2.66 -1.27 16.49
CA ALA A 130 -3.19 -2.37 15.67
C ALA A 130 -4.71 -2.53 15.84
N TRP A 131 -5.21 -2.52 17.08
CA TRP A 131 -6.64 -2.64 17.36
C TRP A 131 -7.45 -1.47 16.79
N ASN A 132 -6.93 -0.25 16.93
CA ASN A 132 -7.55 0.94 16.38
C ASN A 132 -7.68 0.85 14.86
N VAL A 133 -6.61 0.43 14.16
CA VAL A 133 -6.64 0.22 12.71
C VAL A 133 -7.68 -0.84 12.33
N VAL A 134 -7.73 -1.99 13.02
CA VAL A 134 -8.70 -3.05 12.73
C VAL A 134 -10.14 -2.55 12.87
N ILE A 135 -10.47 -1.84 13.95
CA ILE A 135 -11.83 -1.34 14.19
C ILE A 135 -12.23 -0.32 13.12
N TRP A 136 -11.41 0.72 12.90
CA TRP A 136 -11.73 1.78 11.96
C TRP A 136 -11.80 1.29 10.53
N PHE A 137 -10.84 0.48 10.07
CA PHE A 137 -10.89 -0.07 8.72
C PHE A 137 -12.11 -0.98 8.53
N SER A 138 -12.49 -1.78 9.53
CA SER A 138 -13.67 -2.64 9.45
C SER A 138 -14.95 -1.83 9.25
N ILE A 139 -15.12 -0.74 10.02
CA ILE A 139 -16.28 0.16 9.91
C ILE A 139 -16.29 0.85 8.54
N LEU A 140 -15.15 1.39 8.10
CA LEU A 140 -15.05 2.10 6.82
C LEU A 140 -15.33 1.18 5.62
N ILE A 141 -14.77 -0.04 5.63
CA ILE A 141 -15.03 -1.05 4.59
C ILE A 141 -16.50 -1.46 4.60
N PHE A 142 -17.08 -1.66 5.79
CA PHE A 142 -18.50 -1.95 5.92
C PHE A 142 -19.37 -0.83 5.33
N MET A 143 -19.12 0.43 5.69
CA MET A 143 -19.85 1.57 5.13
C MET A 143 -19.70 1.66 3.61
N ALA A 144 -18.47 1.52 3.09
CA ALA A 144 -18.21 1.52 1.65
C ALA A 144 -18.95 0.38 0.92
N SER A 145 -19.06 -0.79 1.54
CA SER A 145 -19.83 -1.91 1.01
C SER A 145 -21.33 -1.61 0.92
N GLN A 146 -21.90 -0.93 1.93
CA GLN A 146 -23.32 -0.54 1.93
C GLN A 146 -23.61 0.48 0.82
N LEU A 147 -22.70 1.44 0.61
CA LEU A 147 -22.82 2.43 -0.47
C LEU A 147 -22.75 1.80 -1.86
N SER A 148 -22.07 0.66 -1.98
CA SER A 148 -21.83 -0.06 -3.24
C SER A 148 -22.89 -1.11 -3.56
N GLN A 149 -23.88 -1.34 -2.70
CA GLN A 149 -24.93 -2.31 -2.95
C GLN A 149 -25.80 -1.92 -4.15
N PRO A 150 -26.43 -2.90 -4.84
CA PRO A 150 -27.38 -2.63 -5.91
C PRO A 150 -28.49 -1.68 -5.45
N GLY A 151 -28.70 -0.57 -6.18
CA GLY A 151 -29.65 0.48 -5.80
C GLY A 151 -29.10 1.50 -4.78
N GLY A 152 -27.86 1.34 -4.33
CA GLY A 152 -27.18 2.29 -3.45
C GLY A 152 -26.66 3.55 -4.17
N VAL A 153 -25.96 4.38 -3.41
CA VAL A 153 -25.44 5.68 -3.87
C VAL A 153 -24.43 5.52 -5.00
N ILE A 154 -23.54 4.51 -4.94
CA ILE A 154 -22.50 4.33 -5.97
C ILE A 154 -23.12 3.93 -7.33
N PRO A 155 -24.01 2.92 -7.44
CA PRO A 155 -24.68 2.62 -8.71
C PRO A 155 -25.52 3.80 -9.25
N TRP A 156 -26.22 4.54 -8.39
CA TRP A 156 -26.98 5.72 -8.80
C TRP A 156 -26.07 6.82 -9.38
N LEU A 157 -24.94 7.09 -8.72
CA LEU A 157 -23.96 8.07 -9.18
C LEU A 157 -23.31 7.63 -10.50
N GLN A 158 -22.96 6.35 -10.63
CA GLN A 158 -22.45 5.78 -11.88
C GLN A 158 -23.45 5.95 -13.03
N GLY A 159 -24.74 5.73 -12.80
CA GLY A 159 -25.80 5.96 -13.79
C GLY A 159 -25.90 7.43 -14.21
N THR A 160 -25.84 8.34 -13.24
CA THR A 160 -25.89 9.79 -13.48
C THR A 160 -24.68 10.28 -14.30
N ILE A 161 -23.47 9.86 -13.93
CA ILE A 161 -22.25 10.18 -14.67
C ILE A 161 -22.33 9.61 -16.09
N LYS A 162 -22.76 8.34 -16.25
CA LYS A 162 -22.92 7.70 -17.55
C LYS A 162 -23.86 8.49 -18.46
N HIS A 163 -24.95 9.02 -17.93
CA HIS A 163 -25.86 9.87 -18.69
C HIS A 163 -25.20 11.19 -19.10
N ALA A 164 -24.45 11.84 -18.19
CA ALA A 164 -23.77 13.10 -18.46
C ALA A 164 -22.65 12.98 -19.52
N ILE A 165 -21.95 11.84 -19.59
CA ILE A 165 -20.86 11.62 -20.54
C ILE A 165 -21.30 10.88 -21.83
N GLY A 166 -22.55 10.42 -21.92
CA GLY A 166 -23.04 9.54 -22.99
C GLY A 166 -22.96 10.13 -24.41
N GLY A 167 -22.79 11.46 -24.54
CA GLY A 167 -22.59 12.16 -25.82
C GLY A 167 -21.15 12.63 -26.08
N MET A 168 -20.21 12.37 -25.16
CA MET A 168 -18.82 12.82 -25.31
C MET A 168 -17.99 11.82 -26.11
N SER A 169 -16.99 12.32 -26.84
CA SER A 169 -16.04 11.42 -27.50
C SER A 169 -15.26 10.60 -26.46
N PRO A 170 -14.99 9.30 -26.71
CA PRO A 170 -14.21 8.46 -25.80
C PRO A 170 -12.84 9.05 -25.44
N MET A 171 -12.23 9.80 -26.36
CA MET A 171 -10.92 10.43 -26.17
C MET A 171 -10.98 11.59 -25.17
N VAL A 172 -12.07 12.37 -25.17
CA VAL A 172 -12.31 13.44 -24.18
C VAL A 172 -12.56 12.85 -22.79
N VAL A 173 -13.37 11.79 -22.70
CA VAL A 173 -13.61 11.09 -21.43
C VAL A 173 -12.30 10.54 -20.86
N MET A 174 -11.48 9.90 -21.70
CA MET A 174 -10.18 9.38 -21.29
C MET A 174 -9.22 10.48 -20.83
N ALA A 175 -9.17 11.61 -21.52
CA ALA A 175 -8.36 12.77 -21.11
C ALA A 175 -8.78 13.32 -19.74
N ILE A 176 -10.09 13.43 -19.48
CA ILE A 176 -10.63 13.88 -18.18
C ILE A 176 -10.25 12.89 -17.08
N LEU A 177 -10.37 11.59 -17.31
CA LEU A 177 -10.03 10.56 -16.31
C LEU A 177 -8.53 10.53 -16.01
N VAL A 178 -7.67 10.72 -17.02
CA VAL A 178 -6.22 10.81 -16.84
C VAL A 178 -5.84 12.07 -16.06
N LEU A 179 -6.44 13.22 -16.38
CA LEU A 179 -6.23 14.47 -15.63
C LEU A 179 -6.69 14.32 -14.18
N TYR A 180 -7.87 13.76 -13.94
CA TYR A 180 -8.37 13.48 -12.59
C TYR A 180 -7.45 12.52 -11.85
N GLY A 181 -6.97 11.45 -12.48
CA GLY A 181 -6.04 10.49 -11.88
C GLY A 181 -4.68 11.10 -11.54
N LEU A 182 -4.15 11.97 -12.41
CA LEU A 182 -2.88 12.69 -12.17
C LEU A 182 -3.02 13.71 -11.05
N VAL A 183 -4.09 14.51 -11.07
CA VAL A 183 -4.36 15.51 -10.03
C VAL A 183 -4.67 14.82 -8.71
N GLY A 184 -5.58 13.85 -8.68
CA GLY A 184 -5.92 13.07 -7.49
C GLY A 184 -4.74 12.29 -6.92
N GLY A 185 -3.91 11.68 -7.78
CA GLY A 185 -2.69 11.00 -7.35
C GLY A 185 -1.64 11.94 -6.78
N LEU A 186 -1.49 13.14 -7.33
CA LEU A 186 -0.64 14.18 -6.75
C LEU A 186 -1.22 14.69 -5.41
N TRP A 187 -2.53 14.85 -5.30
CA TRP A 187 -3.21 15.35 -4.10
C TRP A 187 -3.22 14.35 -2.93
N MET A 188 -3.48 13.06 -3.16
CA MET A 188 -3.43 12.03 -2.10
C MET A 188 -2.02 11.89 -1.52
N ASN A 189 -0.99 11.90 -2.39
CA ASN A 189 0.41 11.83 -1.96
C ASN A 189 0.91 13.10 -1.25
N VAL A 190 0.28 14.26 -1.48
CA VAL A 190 0.62 15.53 -0.80
C VAL A 190 -0.01 15.62 0.60
N ILE A 191 -1.12 14.92 0.87
CA ILE A 191 -1.83 14.99 2.16
C ILE A 191 -1.43 13.83 3.11
N GLY A 192 -0.67 12.83 2.64
CA GLY A 192 -0.20 11.73 3.50
C GLY A 192 -1.32 10.80 3.97
N LEU A 193 -2.34 10.60 3.12
CA LEU A 193 -3.40 9.59 3.29
C LEU A 193 -3.27 8.51 2.22
#